data_AF-A0A929II81-F1
#
_entry.id   AF-A0A929II81-F1
#
_cell.length_a   1.000
_cell.length_b   1.000
_cell.length_c   1.000
_cell.angle_alpha   90.00
_cell.angle_beta   90.00
_cell.angle_gamma   90.00
#
_symmetry.space_group_name_H-M   'P 1'
#
loop_
_entity.id
_entity.type
_entity.pdbx_description
1 polymer ?
#
loop_
_entity_poly.entity_id
_entity_poly.type
_entity_poly.pdbx_seq_one_letter_code
_entity_poly.pdbx_strand_id
1 'polypeptide(L)'
;MIRSELTGRFIHQGRDLDETQATRMLAAALRRAQVDIEDRTHFIPCRLFDGGEPTGLAVSPVMFLRTAYFREAHAEAIAADPEFAALIERDFVSWYWTAEVTVRGCDRVISRERAFKAVDGALDMMRLFAGAEASRTLGRAGAPGLPAVMPAGLWADSTGRLHPVRAEGVAPATETGWLKRAHDDAGRDWLDRAGRCLEPLTDPALNWPLADRFREAASWFGEGVTETYRAARILAFVTAIERAVVPGDHADVWRAVTRRAAILAHDAEGGSVEEWLARAEKVYEIRSQITHGGVSPFAPEAGALEPMAAELACAALHGALVFYETLGLTHADYSAERLEKDFRKLEVTELPC
;
A
#
# COMPACT_ATOMS: atom_id res chain seq x y z
N MET A 1 -13.94 -20.05 -20.29
CA MET A 1 -15.21 -20.79 -20.05
C MET A 1 -16.34 -20.39 -20.99
N ILE A 2 -16.64 -19.11 -21.23
CA ILE A 2 -17.70 -18.71 -22.19
C ILE A 2 -17.41 -19.24 -23.60
N ARG A 3 -16.18 -19.08 -24.10
CA ARG A 3 -15.76 -19.59 -25.41
C ARG A 3 -15.95 -21.11 -25.56
N SER A 4 -15.66 -21.88 -24.51
CA SER A 4 -15.80 -23.35 -24.55
C SER A 4 -17.27 -23.77 -24.52
N GLU A 5 -18.13 -23.10 -23.75
CA GLU A 5 -19.58 -23.34 -23.79
C GLU A 5 -20.20 -22.94 -25.14
N LEU A 6 -19.78 -21.79 -25.69
CA LEU A 6 -20.26 -21.28 -26.98
C LEU A 6 -19.90 -22.25 -28.11
N THR A 7 -18.64 -22.66 -28.18
CA THR A 7 -18.14 -23.61 -29.18
C THR A 7 -18.82 -24.98 -28.98
N GLY A 8 -18.93 -25.45 -27.75
CA GLY A 8 -19.55 -26.74 -27.43
C GLY A 8 -21.03 -26.82 -27.83
N ARG A 9 -21.81 -25.78 -27.55
CA ARG A 9 -23.28 -25.82 -27.73
C ARG A 9 -23.72 -25.44 -29.13
N PHE A 10 -23.14 -24.40 -29.71
CA PHE A 10 -23.63 -23.84 -30.97
C PHE A 10 -22.84 -24.37 -32.17
N ILE A 11 -21.54 -24.61 -32.03
CA ILE A 11 -20.71 -25.12 -33.12
C ILE A 11 -20.74 -26.65 -33.17
N HIS A 12 -20.44 -27.32 -32.05
CA HIS A 12 -20.34 -28.79 -32.05
C HIS A 12 -21.69 -29.50 -31.94
N GLN A 13 -22.62 -28.98 -31.13
CA GLN A 13 -23.95 -29.60 -30.97
C GLN A 13 -25.00 -29.04 -31.92
N GLY A 14 -24.68 -28.01 -32.71
CA GLY A 14 -25.57 -27.41 -33.71
C GLY A 14 -26.88 -26.89 -33.13
N ARG A 15 -26.90 -26.44 -31.87
CA ARG A 15 -28.11 -25.87 -31.26
C ARG A 15 -28.42 -24.52 -31.90
N ASP A 16 -29.69 -24.18 -32.01
CA ASP A 16 -30.12 -22.86 -32.46
C ASP A 16 -29.69 -21.77 -31.47
N LEU A 17 -29.25 -20.63 -32.00
CA LEU A 17 -28.90 -19.46 -31.20
C LEU A 17 -30.15 -18.62 -30.95
N ASP A 18 -30.85 -18.93 -29.86
CA ASP A 18 -31.92 -18.11 -29.31
C ASP A 18 -31.57 -17.60 -27.90
N GLU A 19 -32.38 -16.67 -27.38
CA GLU A 19 -32.19 -16.08 -26.05
C GLU A 19 -32.18 -17.13 -24.94
N THR A 20 -33.02 -18.17 -25.05
CA THR A 20 -33.09 -19.25 -24.05
C THR A 20 -31.81 -20.08 -24.04
N GLN A 21 -31.27 -20.42 -25.19
CA GLN A 21 -30.01 -21.18 -25.31
C GLN A 21 -28.81 -20.32 -24.90
N ALA A 22 -28.81 -19.03 -25.22
CA ALA A 22 -27.78 -18.10 -24.76
C ALA A 22 -27.77 -17.97 -23.23
N THR A 23 -28.94 -17.78 -22.59
CA THR A 23 -29.06 -17.75 -21.12
C THR A 23 -28.62 -19.08 -20.50
N ARG A 24 -29.00 -20.23 -21.08
CA ARG A 24 -28.54 -21.55 -20.59
C ARG A 24 -27.04 -21.74 -20.76
N MET A 25 -26.44 -21.22 -21.82
CA MET A 25 -24.98 -21.24 -22.04
C MET A 25 -24.29 -20.40 -20.96
N LEU A 26 -24.73 -19.17 -20.74
CA LEU A 26 -24.17 -18.28 -19.72
C LEU A 26 -24.31 -18.88 -18.32
N ALA A 27 -25.47 -19.44 -17.99
CA ALA A 27 -25.69 -20.11 -16.70
C ALA A 27 -24.78 -21.34 -16.50
N ALA A 28 -24.47 -22.08 -17.57
CA ALA A 28 -23.53 -23.19 -17.50
C ALA A 28 -22.08 -22.74 -17.38
N ALA A 29 -21.69 -21.68 -18.11
CA ALA A 29 -20.39 -21.05 -17.96
C ALA A 29 -20.19 -20.50 -16.53
N LEU A 30 -21.23 -19.88 -15.95
CA LEU A 30 -21.23 -19.39 -14.58
C LEU A 30 -21.10 -20.53 -13.57
N ARG A 31 -21.89 -21.59 -13.68
CA ARG A 31 -21.78 -22.76 -12.79
C ARG A 31 -20.40 -23.39 -12.84
N ARG A 32 -19.80 -23.50 -14.04
CA ARG A 32 -18.43 -23.99 -14.19
C ARG A 32 -17.41 -23.04 -13.56
N ALA A 33 -17.61 -21.73 -13.71
CA ALA A 33 -16.74 -20.75 -13.08
C ALA A 33 -16.80 -20.80 -11.55
N GLN A 34 -17.99 -21.06 -10.99
CA GLN A 34 -18.18 -21.20 -9.55
C GLN A 34 -17.46 -22.41 -8.93
N VAL A 35 -17.10 -23.43 -9.72
CA VAL A 35 -16.36 -24.59 -9.21
C VAL A 35 -14.95 -24.22 -8.76
N ASP A 36 -14.32 -23.23 -9.41
CA ASP A 36 -12.95 -22.80 -9.10
C ASP A 36 -12.88 -21.64 -8.10
N ILE A 37 -14.04 -21.16 -7.65
CA ILE A 37 -14.18 -20.05 -6.70
C ILE A 37 -14.23 -20.63 -5.28
N GLU A 38 -13.21 -20.32 -4.49
CA GLU A 38 -13.09 -20.76 -3.10
C GLU A 38 -12.27 -19.75 -2.29
N ASP A 39 -12.34 -19.87 -0.98
CA ASP A 39 -11.49 -19.11 -0.06
C ASP A 39 -10.09 -19.69 -0.07
N ARG A 40 -9.06 -18.85 -0.18
CA ARG A 40 -7.66 -19.29 -0.19
C ARG A 40 -6.81 -18.43 0.72
N THR A 41 -6.00 -19.10 1.53
CA THR A 41 -4.96 -18.47 2.34
C THR A 41 -3.65 -18.46 1.57
N HIS A 42 -3.00 -17.30 1.52
CA HIS A 42 -1.72 -17.09 0.85
C HIS A 42 -0.65 -16.79 1.89
N PHE A 43 0.54 -17.37 1.69
CA PHE A 43 1.74 -17.11 2.48
C PHE A 43 2.78 -16.44 1.61
N ILE A 44 3.19 -15.23 1.98
CA ILE A 44 3.98 -14.34 1.12
C ILE A 44 5.23 -13.90 1.90
N PRO A 45 6.45 -14.24 1.44
CA PRO A 45 7.66 -13.86 2.14
C PRO A 45 7.84 -12.34 2.10
N CYS A 46 8.17 -11.74 3.24
CA CYS A 46 8.27 -10.30 3.45
C CYS A 46 9.48 -9.95 4.31
N ARG A 47 9.98 -8.73 4.17
CA ARG A 47 11.00 -8.13 5.03
C ARG A 47 10.35 -7.01 5.83
N LEU A 48 10.39 -7.12 7.15
CA LEU A 48 9.95 -6.07 8.07
C LEU A 48 11.15 -5.49 8.83
N PHE A 49 11.63 -6.21 9.85
CA PHE A 49 12.79 -5.80 10.65
C PHE A 49 13.57 -7.01 11.15
N ASP A 50 14.84 -6.77 11.51
CA ASP A 50 15.73 -7.76 12.11
C ASP A 50 15.71 -7.62 13.63
N GLY A 51 15.34 -8.69 14.35
CA GLY A 51 15.11 -8.66 15.81
C GLY A 51 14.56 -10.00 16.33
N GLY A 52 14.65 -10.25 17.64
CA GLY A 52 14.18 -11.50 18.25
C GLY A 52 12.67 -11.51 18.55
N GLU A 53 12.13 -10.39 19.02
CA GLU A 53 10.71 -10.17 19.29
C GLU A 53 10.21 -8.96 18.50
N PRO A 54 8.89 -8.85 18.24
CA PRO A 54 7.80 -9.82 18.41
C PRO A 54 7.85 -10.96 17.37
N THR A 55 7.09 -12.03 17.62
CA THR A 55 6.92 -13.18 16.70
C THR A 55 5.86 -12.96 15.63
N GLY A 56 4.96 -11.99 15.84
CA GLY A 56 3.93 -11.63 14.88
C GLY A 56 3.43 -10.19 15.03
N LEU A 57 2.86 -9.65 13.97
CA LEU A 57 2.29 -8.30 13.91
C LEU A 57 1.05 -8.31 13.00
N ALA A 58 -0.07 -7.79 13.51
CA ALA A 58 -1.32 -7.75 12.77
C ALA A 58 -1.56 -6.38 12.12
N VAL A 59 -1.92 -6.40 10.84
CA VAL A 59 -2.52 -5.28 10.11
C VAL A 59 -3.70 -5.90 9.36
N SER A 60 -4.83 -6.10 10.06
CA SER A 60 -5.98 -6.88 9.57
C SER A 60 -6.32 -6.47 8.13
N PRO A 61 -6.58 -7.39 7.19
CA PRO A 61 -6.68 -8.85 7.34
C PRO A 61 -5.34 -9.58 7.20
N VAL A 62 -4.20 -8.87 7.21
CA VAL A 62 -2.87 -9.45 7.04
C VAL A 62 -2.21 -9.69 8.40
N MET A 63 -1.72 -10.91 8.59
CA MET A 63 -0.88 -11.26 9.74
C MET A 63 0.56 -11.45 9.27
N PHE A 64 1.50 -10.70 9.82
CA PHE A 64 2.92 -10.94 9.60
C PHE A 64 3.44 -11.86 10.70
N LEU A 65 4.06 -12.97 10.32
CA LEU A 65 4.70 -13.92 11.22
C LEU A 65 6.19 -13.97 10.94
N ARG A 66 7.00 -14.19 11.98
CA ARG A 66 8.40 -14.60 11.76
C ARG A 66 8.42 -15.89 10.96
N THR A 67 9.28 -15.96 9.93
CA THR A 67 9.39 -17.16 9.08
C THR A 67 9.74 -18.41 9.91
N ALA A 68 10.51 -18.26 10.98
CA ALA A 68 10.78 -19.37 11.91
C ALA A 68 9.49 -19.90 12.56
N TYR A 69 8.60 -19.02 12.99
CA TYR A 69 7.32 -19.39 13.60
C TYR A 69 6.34 -19.99 12.58
N PHE A 70 6.26 -19.41 11.37
CA PHE A 70 5.53 -19.99 10.25
C PHE A 70 5.99 -21.44 9.97
N ARG A 71 7.31 -21.67 9.92
CA ARG A 71 7.85 -23.02 9.68
C ARG A 71 7.50 -24.01 10.78
N GLU A 72 7.53 -23.57 12.03
CA GLU A 72 7.14 -24.40 13.17
C GLU A 72 5.64 -24.77 13.08
N ALA A 73 4.78 -23.78 12.80
CA ALA A 73 3.34 -23.99 12.65
C ALA A 73 2.97 -24.91 11.48
N HIS A 74 3.80 -24.98 10.43
CA HIS A 74 3.57 -25.82 9.25
C HIS A 74 4.58 -26.97 9.10
N ALA A 75 5.26 -27.37 10.19
CA ALA A 75 6.35 -28.33 10.14
C ALA A 75 5.94 -29.68 9.54
N GLU A 76 4.75 -30.19 9.86
CA GLU A 76 4.24 -31.46 9.32
C GLU A 76 4.04 -31.40 7.80
N ALA A 77 3.41 -30.32 7.31
CA ALA A 77 3.16 -30.13 5.88
C ALA A 77 4.48 -29.93 5.11
N ILE A 78 5.44 -29.20 5.69
CA ILE A 78 6.77 -29.00 5.12
C ILE A 78 7.55 -30.32 5.08
N ALA A 79 7.51 -31.13 6.14
CA ALA A 79 8.23 -32.39 6.21
C ALA A 79 7.66 -33.47 5.26
N ALA A 80 6.37 -33.39 4.94
CA ALA A 80 5.70 -34.34 4.05
C ALA A 80 6.11 -34.19 2.57
N ASP A 81 6.64 -33.04 2.16
CA ASP A 81 7.00 -32.74 0.77
C ASP A 81 8.41 -32.11 0.69
N PRO A 82 9.44 -32.88 0.29
CA PRO A 82 10.80 -32.38 0.15
C PRO A 82 10.97 -31.23 -0.86
N GLU A 83 10.16 -31.18 -1.93
CA GLU A 83 10.21 -30.08 -2.90
C GLU A 83 9.66 -28.80 -2.27
N PHE A 84 8.58 -28.92 -1.49
CA PHE A 84 8.03 -27.81 -0.72
C PHE A 84 9.01 -27.31 0.35
N ALA A 85 9.68 -28.20 1.08
CA ALA A 85 10.71 -27.82 2.04
C ALA A 85 11.87 -27.05 1.39
N ALA A 86 12.36 -27.51 0.23
CA ALA A 86 13.40 -26.81 -0.53
C ALA A 86 12.94 -25.43 -1.00
N LEU A 87 11.67 -25.28 -1.38
CA LEU A 87 11.07 -23.99 -1.76
C LEU A 87 11.04 -23.02 -0.58
N ILE A 88 10.63 -23.46 0.61
CA ILE A 88 10.62 -22.62 1.82
C ILE A 88 12.04 -22.15 2.17
N GLU A 89 13.02 -23.06 2.16
CA GLU A 89 14.43 -22.70 2.43
C GLU A 89 14.97 -21.66 1.44
N ARG A 90 14.65 -21.83 0.15
CA ARG A 90 15.13 -20.92 -0.91
C ARG A 90 14.43 -19.56 -0.87
N ASP A 91 13.11 -19.54 -0.74
CA ASP A 91 12.31 -18.35 -1.07
C ASP A 91 11.78 -17.61 0.17
N PHE A 92 11.76 -18.23 1.36
CA PHE A 92 11.19 -17.63 2.57
C PHE A 92 12.23 -17.27 3.64
N VAL A 93 13.27 -18.10 3.82
CA VAL A 93 14.19 -17.96 4.95
C VAL A 93 14.97 -16.63 4.91
N SER A 94 15.41 -16.20 3.72
CA SER A 94 16.15 -14.94 3.55
C SER A 94 15.31 -13.67 3.75
N TRP A 95 13.99 -13.81 3.88
CA TRP A 95 13.07 -12.70 4.05
C TRP A 95 12.73 -12.43 5.53
N TYR A 96 12.96 -13.41 6.42
CA TYR A 96 12.73 -13.34 7.87
C TYR A 96 11.26 -13.26 8.32
N TRP A 97 10.36 -12.73 7.49
CA TRP A 97 8.92 -12.67 7.75
C TRP A 97 8.10 -13.36 6.65
N THR A 98 6.91 -13.80 7.03
CA THR A 98 5.90 -14.39 6.16
C THR A 98 4.57 -13.71 6.47
N ALA A 99 3.97 -13.06 5.46
CA ALA A 99 2.63 -12.52 5.55
C ALA A 99 1.62 -13.61 5.23
N GLU A 100 0.61 -13.74 6.07
CA GLU A 100 -0.54 -14.62 5.91
C GLU A 100 -1.78 -13.77 5.65
N VAL A 101 -2.54 -14.12 4.61
CA VAL A 101 -3.79 -13.44 4.27
C VAL A 101 -4.76 -14.40 3.59
N THR A 102 -6.03 -14.35 3.98
CA THR A 102 -7.09 -15.15 3.37
C THR A 102 -7.93 -14.28 2.44
N VAL A 103 -8.10 -14.71 1.19
CA VAL A 103 -8.93 -14.05 0.18
C VAL A 103 -10.16 -14.90 -0.11
N ARG A 104 -11.34 -14.30 0.01
CA ARG A 104 -12.63 -14.96 -0.11
C ARG A 104 -13.14 -15.01 -1.54
N GLY A 105 -13.82 -16.10 -1.88
CA GLY A 105 -14.68 -16.18 -3.05
C GLY A 105 -14.04 -15.73 -4.37
N CYS A 106 -12.78 -16.10 -4.63
CA CYS A 106 -12.08 -15.76 -5.87
C CYS A 106 -11.58 -17.02 -6.58
N ASP A 107 -11.32 -16.94 -7.89
CA ASP A 107 -10.51 -17.95 -8.57
C ASP A 107 -9.03 -17.81 -8.18
N ARG A 108 -8.22 -18.81 -8.50
CA ARG A 108 -6.81 -18.89 -8.06
C ARG A 108 -5.97 -17.68 -8.48
N VAL A 109 -6.15 -17.16 -9.69
CA VAL A 109 -5.31 -16.07 -10.22
C VAL A 109 -5.69 -14.76 -9.54
N ILE A 110 -6.98 -14.44 -9.51
CA ILE A 110 -7.49 -13.23 -8.87
C ILE A 110 -7.24 -13.23 -7.36
N SER A 111 -7.38 -14.40 -6.72
CA SER A 111 -7.09 -14.57 -5.30
C SER A 111 -5.63 -14.21 -4.98
N ARG A 112 -4.68 -14.67 -5.80
CA ARG A 112 -3.25 -14.34 -5.63
C ARG A 112 -2.96 -12.85 -5.84
N GLU A 113 -3.52 -12.24 -6.88
CA GLU A 113 -3.33 -10.80 -7.14
C GLU A 113 -3.87 -9.94 -5.98
N ARG A 114 -5.04 -10.31 -5.45
CA ARG A 114 -5.66 -9.67 -4.28
C ARG A 114 -4.80 -9.84 -3.02
N ALA A 115 -4.26 -11.04 -2.79
CA ALA A 115 -3.36 -11.29 -1.67
C ALA A 115 -2.10 -10.42 -1.73
N PHE A 116 -1.47 -10.29 -2.91
CA PHE A 116 -0.33 -9.39 -3.08
C PHE A 116 -0.69 -7.93 -2.81
N LYS A 117 -1.83 -7.46 -3.33
CA LYS A 117 -2.31 -6.10 -3.05
C LYS A 117 -2.60 -5.87 -1.56
N ALA A 118 -3.14 -6.87 -0.86
CA ALA A 118 -3.42 -6.77 0.57
C ALA A 118 -2.13 -6.68 1.38
N VAL A 119 -1.14 -7.50 1.06
CA VAL A 119 0.18 -7.47 1.72
C VAL A 119 0.92 -6.17 1.42
N ASP A 120 0.93 -5.71 0.16
CA ASP A 120 1.53 -4.42 -0.22
C ASP A 120 0.85 -3.26 0.51
N GLY A 121 -0.49 -3.25 0.57
CA GLY A 121 -1.24 -2.26 1.34
C GLY A 121 -0.95 -2.31 2.84
N ALA A 122 -0.81 -3.50 3.43
CA ALA A 122 -0.43 -3.63 4.83
C ALA A 122 0.99 -3.10 5.11
N LEU A 123 1.93 -3.33 4.19
CA LEU A 123 3.27 -2.74 4.24
C LEU A 123 3.21 -1.21 4.13
N ASP A 124 2.34 -0.66 3.27
CA ASP A 124 2.12 0.79 3.16
C ASP A 124 1.56 1.40 4.45
N MET A 125 0.61 0.73 5.11
CA MET A 125 0.10 1.16 6.42
C MET A 125 1.20 1.15 7.48
N MET A 126 2.07 0.13 7.49
CA MET A 126 3.23 0.10 8.38
C MET A 126 4.24 1.19 8.07
N ARG A 127 4.45 1.53 6.79
CA ARG A 127 5.32 2.64 6.39
C ARG A 127 4.80 3.96 6.91
N LEU A 128 3.50 4.19 6.80
CA LEU A 128 2.83 5.37 7.35
C LEU A 128 3.00 5.41 8.88
N PHE A 129 2.69 4.32 9.57
CA PHE A 129 2.81 4.22 11.03
C PHE A 129 4.23 4.47 11.57
N ALA A 130 5.22 3.88 10.90
CA ALA A 130 6.62 3.95 11.28
C ALA A 130 7.27 5.29 10.90
N GLY A 131 6.71 5.97 9.90
CA GLY A 131 7.32 7.12 9.23
C GLY A 131 8.26 6.70 8.09
N ALA A 132 8.47 7.62 7.15
CA ALA A 132 9.12 7.34 5.87
C ALA A 132 10.54 6.76 6.01
N GLU A 133 11.41 7.38 6.80
CA GLU A 133 12.82 6.95 6.88
C GLU A 133 12.97 5.61 7.61
N ALA A 134 12.21 5.37 8.67
CA ALA A 134 12.31 4.17 9.49
C ALA A 134 11.77 2.90 8.80
N SER A 135 11.07 3.06 7.67
CA SER A 135 10.32 1.98 7.00
C SER A 135 10.73 1.74 5.55
N ARG A 136 11.80 2.38 5.07
CA ARG A 136 12.30 2.26 3.67
C ARG A 136 12.64 0.85 3.24
N THR A 137 12.91 -0.04 4.20
CA THR A 137 13.35 -1.41 3.97
C THR A 137 12.22 -2.43 4.04
N LEU A 138 11.02 -1.99 4.44
CA LEU A 138 9.83 -2.84 4.43
C LEU A 138 9.50 -3.23 2.99
N GLY A 139 9.13 -4.48 2.76
CA GLY A 139 8.64 -4.91 1.45
C GLY A 139 8.47 -6.42 1.34
N ARG A 140 7.64 -6.88 0.39
CA ARG A 140 7.51 -8.30 0.08
C ARG A 140 8.55 -8.77 -0.92
N ALA A 141 8.73 -10.09 -0.99
CA ALA A 141 9.56 -10.71 -2.00
C ALA A 141 9.11 -10.35 -3.43
N GLY A 142 10.08 -9.97 -4.25
CA GLY A 142 9.85 -9.57 -5.64
C GLY A 142 9.09 -8.25 -5.81
N ALA A 143 8.92 -7.44 -4.76
CA ALA A 143 8.40 -6.09 -4.91
C ALA A 143 9.42 -5.17 -5.60
N PRO A 144 8.99 -4.31 -6.55
CA PRO A 144 9.83 -3.23 -7.06
C PRO A 144 10.13 -2.21 -5.95
N GLY A 145 11.18 -1.39 -6.12
CA GLY A 145 11.43 -0.25 -5.23
C GLY A 145 12.08 -0.58 -3.88
N LEU A 146 12.14 -1.83 -3.45
CA LEU A 146 13.03 -2.21 -2.35
C LEU A 146 14.44 -1.76 -2.74
N PRO A 147 15.11 -0.93 -1.91
CA PRO A 147 16.40 -0.37 -2.28
C PRO A 147 17.29 -1.54 -2.65
N ALA A 148 17.64 -1.58 -3.94
CA ALA A 148 18.42 -2.67 -4.47
C ALA A 148 19.66 -2.78 -3.59
N VAL A 149 20.07 -4.01 -3.32
CA VAL A 149 21.48 -4.25 -3.02
C VAL A 149 22.23 -3.41 -4.04
N MET A 150 22.96 -2.37 -3.60
CA MET A 150 23.72 -1.54 -4.53
C MET A 150 24.52 -2.53 -5.37
N PRO A 151 24.35 -2.58 -6.70
CA PRO A 151 24.94 -3.67 -7.45
C PRO A 151 26.45 -3.61 -7.26
N ALA A 152 27.06 -4.76 -6.99
CA ALA A 152 28.50 -4.85 -6.97
C ALA A 152 29.01 -4.37 -8.33
N GLY A 153 30.02 -3.49 -8.30
CA GLY A 153 30.49 -2.81 -9.48
C GLY A 153 32.01 -2.74 -9.54
N LEU A 154 32.52 -2.33 -10.69
CA LEU A 154 33.92 -1.99 -10.91
C LEU A 154 33.96 -0.62 -11.58
N TRP A 155 34.87 0.26 -11.15
CA TRP A 155 35.21 1.48 -11.90
C TRP A 155 36.72 1.54 -12.12
N ALA A 156 37.14 2.17 -13.22
CA ALA A 156 38.56 2.39 -13.51
C ALA A 156 38.94 3.83 -13.16
N ASP A 157 40.07 4.03 -12.48
CA ASP A 157 40.62 5.37 -12.33
C ASP A 157 41.30 5.87 -13.61
N SER A 158 41.80 7.11 -13.58
CA SER A 158 42.50 7.72 -14.72
C SER A 158 43.77 6.99 -15.16
N THR A 159 44.28 6.06 -14.34
CA THR A 159 45.42 5.20 -14.65
C THR A 159 45.01 3.84 -15.23
N GLY A 160 43.70 3.56 -15.30
CA GLY A 160 43.15 2.29 -15.76
C GLY A 160 43.10 1.22 -14.66
N ARG A 161 43.40 1.54 -13.40
CA ARG A 161 43.29 0.59 -12.30
C ARG A 161 41.83 0.40 -11.92
N LEU A 162 41.40 -0.85 -11.84
CA LEU A 162 40.04 -1.21 -11.43
C LEU A 162 39.90 -1.19 -9.91
N HIS A 163 38.80 -0.58 -9.45
CA HIS A 163 38.41 -0.45 -8.05
C HIS A 163 37.03 -1.10 -7.84
N PRO A 164 36.89 -1.99 -6.84
CA PRO A 164 35.61 -2.61 -6.56
C PRO A 164 34.67 -1.65 -5.83
N VAL A 165 33.40 -1.66 -6.24
CA VAL A 165 32.27 -1.18 -5.46
C VAL A 165 31.61 -2.40 -4.87
N ARG A 166 31.63 -2.53 -3.54
CA ARG A 166 30.95 -3.64 -2.88
C ARG A 166 29.46 -3.45 -2.98
N ALA A 167 28.77 -4.57 -3.17
CA ALA A 167 27.35 -4.60 -2.96
C ALA A 167 27.04 -4.33 -1.49
N GLU A 168 26.45 -3.17 -1.20
CA GLU A 168 25.88 -2.90 0.11
C GLU A 168 24.45 -3.44 0.11
N GLY A 169 24.26 -4.53 0.86
CA GLY A 169 22.92 -4.97 1.21
C GLY A 169 22.31 -3.93 2.15
N VAL A 170 21.06 -3.55 1.89
CA VAL A 170 20.31 -2.78 2.86
C VAL A 170 19.96 -3.70 4.01
N ALA A 171 20.66 -3.54 5.14
CA ALA A 171 20.32 -4.22 6.38
C ALA A 171 18.84 -3.93 6.68
N PRO A 172 18.05 -4.93 7.13
CA PRO A 172 16.69 -4.66 7.58
C PRO A 172 16.73 -3.57 8.64
N ALA A 173 15.65 -2.80 8.78
CA ALA A 173 15.53 -1.85 9.89
C ALA A 173 15.86 -2.60 11.20
N THR A 174 16.89 -2.16 11.91
CA THR A 174 17.16 -2.61 13.28
C THR A 174 16.00 -2.19 14.16
N GLU A 175 15.64 -2.99 15.16
CA GLU A 175 14.53 -2.71 16.08
C GLU A 175 14.39 -1.22 16.43
N THR A 176 13.44 -0.59 15.74
CA THR A 176 13.15 0.83 15.79
C THR A 176 12.08 1.06 16.84
N GLY A 177 12.10 2.23 17.51
CA GLY A 177 11.07 2.60 18.49
C GLY A 177 9.62 2.48 17.98
N TRP A 178 9.39 2.51 16.66
CA TRP A 178 8.06 2.28 16.09
C TRP A 178 7.53 0.87 16.33
N LEU A 179 8.37 -0.16 16.38
CA LEU A 179 7.89 -1.52 16.58
C LEU A 179 7.31 -1.70 17.98
N LYS A 180 8.01 -1.15 18.99
CA LYS A 180 7.46 -1.10 20.35
C LYS A 180 6.12 -0.37 20.39
N ARG A 181 5.99 0.74 19.64
CA ARG A 181 4.71 1.45 19.50
C ARG A 181 3.63 0.59 18.83
N ALA A 182 3.98 -0.20 17.81
CA ALA A 182 3.03 -1.10 17.15
C ALA A 182 2.41 -2.13 18.10
N HIS A 183 3.12 -2.45 19.20
CA HIS A 183 2.69 -3.37 20.24
C HIS A 183 2.17 -2.69 21.52
N ASP A 184 2.01 -1.37 21.54
CA ASP A 184 1.21 -0.72 22.58
C ASP A 184 -0.27 -0.63 22.15
N ASP A 185 -1.15 -0.23 23.08
CA ASP A 185 -2.59 -0.16 22.82
C ASP A 185 -2.93 0.84 21.70
N ALA A 186 -2.24 1.99 21.68
CA ALA A 186 -2.50 3.04 20.70
C ALA A 186 -2.04 2.63 19.29
N GLY A 187 -0.88 1.99 19.19
CA GLY A 187 -0.38 1.47 17.92
C GLY A 187 -1.20 0.31 17.38
N ARG A 188 -1.65 -0.61 18.25
CA ARG A 188 -2.59 -1.68 17.84
C ARG A 188 -3.90 -1.10 17.32
N ASP A 189 -4.48 -0.13 18.03
CA ASP A 189 -5.73 0.52 17.63
C ASP A 189 -5.56 1.31 16.32
N TRP A 190 -4.40 1.93 16.10
CA TRP A 190 -4.09 2.56 14.82
C TRP A 190 -3.97 1.55 13.68
N LEU A 191 -3.19 0.47 13.87
CA LEU A 191 -2.97 -0.55 12.85
C LEU A 191 -4.24 -1.35 12.54
N ASP A 192 -5.13 -1.57 13.52
CA ASP A 192 -6.44 -2.18 13.28
C ASP A 192 -7.30 -1.28 12.39
N ARG A 193 -7.42 0.01 12.72
CA ARG A 193 -8.19 0.98 11.91
C ARG A 193 -7.64 1.11 10.49
N ALA A 194 -6.33 1.28 10.35
CA ALA A 194 -5.69 1.36 9.04
C ALA A 194 -5.85 0.04 8.26
N GLY A 195 -5.72 -1.10 8.96
CA GLY A 195 -5.89 -2.44 8.40
C GLY A 195 -7.28 -2.67 7.81
N ARG A 196 -8.36 -2.25 8.49
CA ARG A 196 -9.73 -2.38 7.96
C ARG A 196 -9.89 -1.84 6.53
N CYS A 197 -9.07 -0.87 6.12
CA CYS A 197 -9.10 -0.36 4.75
C CYS A 197 -8.71 -1.40 3.68
N LEU A 198 -8.13 -2.53 4.08
CA LEU A 198 -7.66 -3.61 3.22
C LEU A 198 -8.70 -4.73 3.04
N GLU A 199 -9.78 -4.78 3.84
CA GLU A 199 -10.81 -5.82 3.76
C GLU A 199 -11.47 -5.91 2.36
N PRO A 200 -11.75 -4.81 1.62
CA PRO A 200 -12.26 -4.92 0.25
C PRO A 200 -11.30 -5.61 -0.75
N LEU A 201 -10.01 -5.69 -0.41
CA LEU A 201 -9.05 -6.44 -1.23
C LEU A 201 -9.23 -7.95 -1.04
N THR A 202 -9.53 -8.39 0.18
CA THR A 202 -9.67 -9.81 0.53
C THR A 202 -11.10 -10.33 0.43
N ASP A 203 -12.11 -9.46 0.48
CA ASP A 203 -13.52 -9.81 0.31
C ASP A 203 -14.14 -8.97 -0.83
N PRO A 204 -14.30 -9.55 -2.04
CA PRO A 204 -14.89 -8.87 -3.18
C PRO A 204 -16.34 -8.42 -2.99
N ALA A 205 -17.04 -8.91 -1.97
CA ALA A 205 -18.41 -8.47 -1.66
C ALA A 205 -18.44 -7.12 -0.94
N LEU A 206 -17.31 -6.67 -0.39
CA LEU A 206 -17.18 -5.38 0.26
C LEU A 206 -16.81 -4.29 -0.76
N ASN A 207 -17.43 -3.13 -0.59
CA ASN A 207 -17.11 -1.92 -1.34
C ASN A 207 -17.15 -0.77 -0.33
N TRP A 208 -16.01 -0.24 0.08
CA TRP A 208 -15.91 0.81 1.10
C TRP A 208 -15.14 2.00 0.51
N PRO A 209 -15.84 2.96 -0.14
CA PRO A 209 -15.18 3.99 -0.95
C PRO A 209 -14.17 4.86 -0.19
N LEU A 210 -14.41 5.14 1.09
CA LEU A 210 -13.46 5.91 1.93
C LEU A 210 -12.22 5.09 2.28
N ALA A 211 -12.39 3.83 2.65
CA ALA A 211 -11.29 2.90 2.85
C ALA A 211 -10.43 2.73 1.59
N ASP A 212 -11.05 2.57 0.42
CA ASP A 212 -10.32 2.48 -0.86
C ASP A 212 -9.52 3.75 -1.16
N ARG A 213 -10.12 4.91 -0.90
CA ARG A 213 -9.46 6.21 -1.07
C ARG A 213 -8.26 6.35 -0.15
N PHE A 214 -8.41 5.99 1.13
CA PHE A 214 -7.32 6.01 2.10
C PHE A 214 -6.21 5.04 1.71
N ARG A 215 -6.57 3.81 1.31
CA ARG A 215 -5.64 2.78 0.85
C ARG A 215 -4.81 3.26 -0.33
N GLU A 216 -5.42 3.92 -1.31
CA GLU A 216 -4.68 4.45 -2.47
C GLU A 216 -3.77 5.61 -2.09
N ALA A 217 -4.20 6.46 -1.16
CA ALA A 217 -3.36 7.52 -0.62
C ALA A 217 -2.13 6.95 0.14
N ALA A 218 -2.35 5.93 0.98
CA ALA A 218 -1.28 5.21 1.67
C ALA A 218 -0.33 4.50 0.69
N SER A 219 -0.84 3.96 -0.41
CA SER A 219 -0.01 3.35 -1.45
C SER A 219 0.93 4.37 -2.12
N TRP A 220 0.44 5.56 -2.47
CA TRP A 220 1.30 6.63 -2.97
C TRP A 220 2.35 7.09 -1.93
N PHE A 221 1.99 7.10 -0.65
CA PHE A 221 2.97 7.35 0.41
C PHE A 221 4.04 6.26 0.44
N GLY A 222 3.67 4.98 0.37
CA GLY A 222 4.58 3.84 0.30
C GLY A 222 5.53 3.90 -0.90
N GLU A 223 5.05 4.33 -2.06
CA GLU A 223 5.90 4.60 -3.22
C GLU A 223 6.89 5.74 -2.95
N GLY A 224 6.45 6.82 -2.31
CA GLY A 224 7.36 7.90 -1.89
C GLY A 224 8.43 7.45 -0.88
N VAL A 225 8.14 6.44 -0.06
CA VAL A 225 9.10 5.86 0.90
C VAL A 225 10.17 5.02 0.21
N THR A 226 9.78 4.23 -0.80
CA THR A 226 10.67 3.28 -1.48
C THR A 226 11.38 3.89 -2.69
N GLU A 227 10.86 4.97 -3.26
CA GLU A 227 11.48 5.67 -4.38
C GLU A 227 12.89 6.19 -4.02
N THR A 228 13.79 6.06 -4.99
CA THR A 228 15.21 6.40 -4.89
C THR A 228 15.50 7.86 -5.23
N TYR A 229 14.75 8.45 -6.17
CA TYR A 229 14.93 9.82 -6.62
C TYR A 229 14.13 10.81 -5.75
N ARG A 230 14.82 11.69 -5.03
CA ARG A 230 14.19 12.63 -4.08
C ARG A 230 13.07 13.49 -4.69
N ALA A 231 13.25 13.99 -5.90
CA ALA A 231 12.20 14.76 -6.59
C ALA A 231 10.95 13.91 -6.85
N ALA A 232 11.11 12.64 -7.25
CA ALA A 232 10.00 11.73 -7.46
C ALA A 232 9.31 11.35 -6.12
N ARG A 233 10.06 11.25 -5.02
CA ARG A 233 9.48 11.07 -3.67
C ARG A 233 8.53 12.22 -3.31
N ILE A 234 8.92 13.48 -3.61
CA ILE A 234 8.03 14.64 -3.40
C ILE A 234 6.75 14.51 -4.23
N LEU A 235 6.85 14.12 -5.50
CA LEU A 235 5.67 13.90 -6.35
C LEU A 235 4.74 12.84 -5.74
N ALA A 236 5.29 11.72 -5.26
CA ALA A 236 4.52 10.65 -4.64
C ALA A 236 3.85 11.10 -3.33
N PHE A 237 4.57 11.79 -2.45
CA PHE A 237 4.00 12.32 -1.20
C PHE A 237 2.90 13.35 -1.44
N VAL A 238 3.07 14.27 -2.41
CA VAL A 238 2.00 15.22 -2.76
C VAL A 238 0.80 14.49 -3.39
N THR A 239 1.04 13.47 -4.23
CA THR A 239 -0.03 12.65 -4.81
C THR A 239 -0.80 11.89 -3.74
N ALA A 240 -0.12 11.40 -2.69
CA ALA A 240 -0.76 10.78 -1.53
C ALA A 240 -1.73 11.75 -0.84
N ILE A 241 -1.29 12.99 -0.59
CA ILE A 241 -2.12 14.04 -0.01
C ILE A 241 -3.30 14.37 -0.93
N GLU A 242 -3.06 14.64 -2.22
CA GLU A 242 -4.09 14.91 -3.23
C GLU A 242 -5.16 13.80 -3.23
N ARG A 243 -4.72 12.53 -3.22
CA ARG A 243 -5.62 11.39 -3.23
C ARG A 243 -6.46 11.31 -1.97
N ALA A 244 -5.93 11.68 -0.80
CA ALA A 244 -6.72 11.79 0.42
C ALA A 244 -7.73 12.96 0.33
N VAL A 245 -7.29 14.17 -0.01
CA VAL A 245 -8.09 15.37 0.32
C VAL A 245 -8.94 15.95 -0.82
N VAL A 246 -8.76 15.51 -2.07
CA VAL A 246 -9.45 16.10 -3.25
C VAL A 246 -10.48 15.13 -3.85
N PRO A 247 -11.74 15.13 -3.40
CA PRO A 247 -12.76 14.23 -3.90
C PRO A 247 -13.22 14.61 -5.32
N GLY A 248 -12.82 13.81 -6.31
CA GLY A 248 -13.26 14.01 -7.70
C GLY A 248 -12.65 15.26 -8.34
N ASP A 249 -13.41 15.91 -9.22
CA ASP A 249 -12.97 17.11 -9.92
C ASP A 249 -13.09 18.34 -9.00
N HIS A 250 -12.00 19.10 -8.87
CA HIS A 250 -11.94 20.29 -8.04
C HIS A 250 -11.34 21.47 -8.82
N ALA A 251 -12.02 22.63 -8.80
CA ALA A 251 -11.63 23.79 -9.59
C ALA A 251 -10.31 24.43 -9.11
N ASP A 252 -10.08 24.42 -7.80
CA ASP A 252 -8.85 24.94 -7.17
C ASP A 252 -8.19 23.83 -6.35
N VAL A 253 -7.47 22.95 -7.05
CA VAL A 253 -6.77 21.81 -6.43
C VAL A 253 -5.71 22.29 -5.44
N TRP A 254 -4.97 23.35 -5.79
CA TRP A 254 -3.93 23.91 -4.93
C TRP A 254 -4.49 24.27 -3.55
N ARG A 255 -5.56 25.09 -3.50
CA ARG A 255 -6.16 25.55 -2.24
C ARG A 255 -6.74 24.40 -1.44
N ALA A 256 -7.42 23.46 -2.10
CA ALA A 256 -8.01 22.30 -1.43
C ALA A 256 -6.93 21.43 -0.80
N VAL A 257 -5.84 21.16 -1.53
CA VAL A 257 -4.73 20.34 -1.03
C VAL A 257 -4.04 21.00 0.15
N THR A 258 -3.61 22.25 0.01
CA THR A 258 -2.81 22.91 1.04
C THR A 258 -3.58 23.12 2.33
N ARG A 259 -4.84 23.58 2.25
CA ARG A 259 -5.67 23.83 3.45
C ARG A 259 -6.10 22.54 4.13
N ARG A 260 -6.62 21.55 3.39
CA ARG A 260 -7.10 20.30 4.00
C ARG A 260 -5.94 19.50 4.58
N ALA A 261 -4.79 19.46 3.90
CA ALA A 261 -3.60 18.83 4.46
C ALA A 261 -3.14 19.51 5.76
N ALA A 262 -3.18 20.85 5.80
CA ALA A 262 -2.78 21.58 6.99
C ALA A 262 -3.68 21.32 8.20
N ILE A 263 -5.00 21.31 7.98
CA ILE A 263 -5.98 21.00 9.04
C ILE A 263 -5.79 19.57 9.55
N LEU A 264 -5.72 18.59 8.63
CA LEU A 264 -5.54 17.19 9.02
C LEU A 264 -4.20 16.93 9.73
N ALA A 265 -3.13 17.60 9.30
CA ALA A 265 -1.83 17.51 9.95
C ALA A 265 -1.85 18.14 11.36
N HIS A 266 -2.54 19.27 11.52
CA HIS A 266 -2.78 19.90 12.82
C HIS A 266 -3.53 18.96 13.77
N ASP A 267 -4.61 18.33 13.31
CA ASP A 267 -5.40 17.41 14.13
C ASP A 267 -4.59 16.19 14.57
N ALA A 268 -3.67 15.71 13.72
CA ALA A 268 -2.86 14.53 13.99
C ALA A 268 -1.64 14.79 14.89
N GLU A 269 -0.90 15.85 14.63
CA GLU A 269 0.42 16.11 15.25
C GLU A 269 0.45 17.35 16.15
N GLY A 270 -0.65 18.12 16.21
CA GLY A 270 -0.71 19.41 16.89
C GLY A 270 -0.03 20.55 16.12
N GLY A 271 0.52 21.54 16.82
CA GLY A 271 1.07 22.76 16.21
C GLY A 271 -0.03 23.76 15.81
N SER A 272 0.28 24.80 15.03
CA SER A 272 -0.75 25.69 14.49
C SER A 272 -1.12 25.33 13.05
N VAL A 273 -2.36 25.60 12.66
CA VAL A 273 -2.82 25.37 11.29
C VAL A 273 -2.04 26.26 10.31
N GLU A 274 -1.66 27.48 10.72
CA GLU A 274 -0.88 28.41 9.90
C GLU A 274 0.53 27.88 9.58
N GLU A 275 1.17 27.23 10.55
CA GLU A 275 2.48 26.60 10.35
C GLU A 275 2.40 25.45 9.34
N TRP A 276 1.40 24.60 9.49
CA TRP A 276 1.16 23.50 8.55
C TRP A 276 0.77 24.01 7.16
N LEU A 277 -0.01 25.08 7.08
CA LEU A 277 -0.40 25.70 5.83
C LEU A 277 0.82 26.22 5.08
N ALA A 278 1.72 26.95 5.75
CA ALA A 278 2.95 27.44 5.14
C ALA A 278 3.84 26.29 4.62
N ARG A 279 3.91 25.17 5.33
CA ARG A 279 4.62 23.96 4.87
C ARG A 279 3.94 23.36 3.64
N ALA A 280 2.62 23.22 3.66
CA ALA A 280 1.85 22.64 2.56
C ALA A 280 1.96 23.47 1.27
N GLU A 281 1.88 24.80 1.38
CA GLU A 281 2.08 25.70 0.23
C GLU A 281 3.47 25.54 -0.38
N LYS A 282 4.50 25.49 0.46
CA LYS A 282 5.89 25.32 0.00
C LYS A 282 6.13 23.97 -0.68
N VAL A 283 5.60 22.89 -0.11
CA VAL A 283 5.71 21.53 -0.69
C VAL A 283 4.94 21.43 -2.01
N TYR A 284 3.75 22.02 -2.10
CA TYR A 284 2.98 22.01 -3.34
C TYR A 284 3.63 22.86 -4.42
N GLU A 285 4.20 24.03 -4.06
CA GLU A 285 4.92 24.90 -4.99
C GLU A 285 6.11 24.17 -5.63
N ILE A 286 6.97 23.51 -4.83
CA ILE A 286 8.12 22.79 -5.41
C ILE A 286 7.68 21.62 -6.31
N ARG A 287 6.61 20.90 -5.94
CA ARG A 287 6.02 19.87 -6.81
C ARG A 287 5.57 20.44 -8.14
N SER A 288 4.91 21.60 -8.12
CA SER A 288 4.48 22.33 -9.32
C SER A 288 5.68 22.73 -10.18
N GLN A 289 6.71 23.33 -9.57
CA GLN A 289 7.93 23.75 -10.27
C GLN A 289 8.67 22.55 -10.89
N ILE A 290 8.79 21.42 -10.20
CA ILE A 290 9.39 20.20 -10.76
C ILE A 290 8.58 19.70 -11.96
N THR A 291 7.26 19.61 -11.81
CA THR A 291 6.36 19.04 -12.84
C THR A 291 6.33 19.90 -14.11
N HIS A 292 6.36 21.22 -13.96
CA HIS A 292 6.28 22.18 -15.06
C HIS A 292 7.66 22.63 -15.58
N GLY A 293 8.75 22.04 -15.10
CA GLY A 293 10.11 22.32 -15.56
C GLY A 293 10.71 23.64 -15.07
N GLY A 294 10.11 24.27 -14.06
CA GLY A 294 10.67 25.44 -13.38
C GLY A 294 11.89 25.12 -12.53
N VAL A 295 12.01 23.88 -12.03
CA VAL A 295 13.19 23.37 -11.33
C VAL A 295 13.55 22.00 -11.90
N SER A 296 14.84 21.76 -12.15
CA SER A 296 15.32 20.44 -12.60
C SER A 296 15.14 19.42 -11.46
N PRO A 297 14.59 18.21 -11.73
CA PRO A 297 14.44 17.16 -10.71
C PRO A 297 15.80 16.64 -10.17
N PHE A 298 16.90 16.96 -10.85
CA PHE A 298 18.25 16.60 -10.44
C PHE A 298 18.97 17.71 -9.66
N ALA A 299 18.35 18.89 -9.52
CA ALA A 299 18.93 19.99 -8.78
C ALA A 299 18.87 19.71 -7.26
N PRO A 300 19.91 20.03 -6.48
CA PRO A 300 19.91 19.80 -5.03
C PRO A 300 18.71 20.40 -4.30
N GLU A 301 18.29 21.60 -4.70
CA GLU A 301 17.13 22.31 -4.18
C GLU A 301 15.81 21.57 -4.42
N ALA A 302 15.70 20.79 -5.50
CA ALA A 302 14.51 20.00 -5.81
C ALA A 302 14.28 18.92 -4.75
N GLY A 303 15.35 18.31 -4.23
CA GLY A 303 15.27 17.27 -3.22
C GLY A 303 15.35 17.78 -1.78
N ALA A 304 15.60 19.08 -1.55
CA ALA A 304 15.81 19.63 -0.21
C ALA A 304 14.53 19.68 0.63
N LEU A 305 13.36 19.71 -0.01
CA LEU A 305 12.05 19.73 0.65
C LEU A 305 11.45 18.33 0.84
N GLU A 306 12.14 17.28 0.43
CA GLU A 306 11.63 15.91 0.55
C GLU A 306 11.29 15.52 2.00
N PRO A 307 12.14 15.77 3.02
CA PRO A 307 11.78 15.43 4.40
C PRO A 307 10.51 16.15 4.87
N MET A 308 10.32 17.42 4.47
CA MET A 308 9.13 18.19 4.78
C MET A 308 7.88 17.64 4.07
N ALA A 309 8.03 17.21 2.81
CA ALA A 309 6.94 16.56 2.07
C ALA A 309 6.54 15.22 2.70
N ALA A 310 7.52 14.42 3.15
CA ALA A 310 7.29 13.17 3.85
C ALA A 310 6.57 13.39 5.19
N GLU A 311 7.02 14.35 5.99
CA GLU A 311 6.40 14.71 7.28
C GLU A 311 4.96 15.19 7.09
N LEU A 312 4.74 16.13 6.16
CA LEU A 312 3.40 16.64 5.84
C LEU A 312 2.46 15.53 5.36
N ALA A 313 2.91 14.66 4.44
CA ALA A 313 2.09 13.57 3.94
C ALA A 313 1.76 12.57 5.04
N CYS A 314 2.73 12.24 5.90
CA CYS A 314 2.52 11.37 7.06
C CYS A 314 1.45 11.94 7.99
N ALA A 315 1.62 13.18 8.44
CA ALA A 315 0.70 13.86 9.35
C ALA A 315 -0.71 13.99 8.74
N ALA A 316 -0.81 14.45 7.49
CA ALA A 316 -2.08 14.62 6.81
C ALA A 316 -2.83 13.29 6.62
N LEU A 317 -2.12 12.18 6.34
CA LEU A 317 -2.74 10.86 6.22
C LEU A 317 -3.17 10.29 7.58
N HIS A 318 -2.40 10.51 8.66
CA HIS A 318 -2.85 10.16 10.01
C HIS A 318 -4.15 10.89 10.36
N GLY A 319 -4.23 12.20 10.09
CA GLY A 319 -5.45 12.98 10.27
C GLY A 319 -6.59 12.51 9.37
N ALA A 320 -6.30 12.19 8.11
CA ALA A 320 -7.30 11.69 7.16
C ALA A 320 -7.94 10.38 7.62
N LEU A 321 -7.16 9.45 8.19
CA LEU A 321 -7.69 8.19 8.72
C LEU A 321 -8.69 8.44 9.85
N VAL A 322 -8.31 9.30 10.81
CA VAL A 322 -9.19 9.69 11.93
C VAL A 322 -10.46 10.37 11.40
N PHE A 323 -10.30 11.33 10.49
CA PHE A 323 -11.42 12.03 9.87
C PHE A 323 -12.37 11.04 9.17
N TYR A 324 -11.85 10.12 8.35
CA TYR A 324 -12.69 9.14 7.64
C TYR A 324 -13.38 8.16 8.59
N GLU A 325 -12.75 7.77 9.69
CA GLU A 325 -13.40 6.96 10.72
C GLU A 325 -14.65 7.66 11.26
N THR A 326 -14.58 8.98 11.52
CA THR A 326 -15.76 9.75 11.96
C THR A 326 -16.87 9.84 10.92
N LEU A 327 -16.55 9.69 9.64
CA LEU A 327 -17.50 9.72 8.52
C LEU A 327 -18.10 8.34 8.20
N GLY A 328 -17.56 7.28 8.82
CA GLY A 328 -17.89 5.89 8.56
C GLY A 328 -17.02 5.30 7.45
N LEU A 329 -15.74 5.06 7.78
CA LEU A 329 -14.71 4.49 6.90
C LEU A 329 -15.17 3.24 6.13
N THR A 330 -16.02 2.42 6.75
CA THR A 330 -16.54 1.14 6.24
C THR A 330 -17.95 1.23 5.64
N HIS A 331 -18.48 2.44 5.41
CA HIS A 331 -19.78 2.62 4.76
C HIS A 331 -19.69 2.38 3.25
N ALA A 332 -20.62 1.59 2.71
CA ALA A 332 -20.61 1.24 1.30
C ALA A 332 -21.09 2.33 0.34
N ASP A 333 -21.90 3.27 0.85
CA ASP A 333 -22.62 4.25 0.03
C ASP A 333 -22.07 5.68 0.21
N TYR A 334 -20.75 5.83 0.34
CA TYR A 334 -20.12 7.12 0.53
C TYR A 334 -19.65 7.73 -0.81
N SER A 335 -20.21 8.88 -1.21
CA SER A 335 -19.93 9.51 -2.51
C SER A 335 -18.86 10.61 -2.42
N ALA A 336 -18.26 10.94 -3.57
CA ALA A 336 -17.30 12.04 -3.68
C ALA A 336 -17.94 13.41 -3.34
N GLU A 337 -19.19 13.65 -3.74
CA GLU A 337 -19.90 14.88 -3.42
C GLU A 337 -20.20 15.02 -1.93
N ARG A 338 -20.46 13.89 -1.25
CA ARG A 338 -20.61 13.87 0.21
C ARG A 338 -19.28 14.20 0.89
N LEU A 339 -18.18 13.59 0.43
CA LEU A 339 -16.85 13.85 0.98
C LEU A 339 -16.45 15.31 0.82
N GLU A 340 -16.74 15.91 -0.34
CA GLU A 340 -16.49 17.33 -0.59
C GLU A 340 -17.27 18.24 0.38
N LYS A 341 -18.54 17.92 0.66
CA LYS A 341 -19.32 18.66 1.65
C LYS A 341 -18.74 18.54 3.05
N ASP A 342 -18.26 17.37 3.44
CA ASP A 342 -17.70 17.15 4.77
C ASP A 342 -16.33 17.83 4.92
N PHE A 343 -15.48 17.86 3.88
CA PHE A 343 -14.27 18.68 3.88
C PHE A 343 -14.54 20.18 3.97
N ARG A 344 -15.57 20.71 3.28
CA ARG A 344 -15.93 22.13 3.42
C ARG A 344 -16.36 22.49 4.82
N LYS A 345 -17.07 21.59 5.52
CA LYS A 345 -17.41 21.80 6.93
C LYS A 345 -16.15 21.86 7.79
N LEU A 346 -15.21 20.95 7.56
CA LEU A 346 -13.91 20.94 8.25
C LEU A 346 -13.16 22.26 8.04
N GLU A 347 -13.07 22.75 6.80
CA GLU A 347 -12.42 24.01 6.46
C GLU A 347 -13.05 25.23 7.14
N VAL A 348 -14.37 25.27 7.27
CA VAL A 348 -15.09 26.39 7.91
C VAL A 348 -14.87 26.43 9.42
N THR A 349 -14.73 25.27 10.06
CA THR A 349 -14.50 25.17 11.50
C THR A 349 -13.11 25.65 11.89
N GLU A 350 -12.07 25.20 11.16
CA GLU A 350 -10.67 25.38 11.58
C GLU A 350 -9.98 26.60 10.94
N LEU A 351 -10.48 27.07 9.79
CA LEU A 351 -9.95 28.24 9.10
C LEU A 351 -11.09 29.12 8.57
N PRO A 352 -11.86 29.79 9.46
CA PRO A 352 -12.87 30.75 9.04
C PRO A 352 -12.20 31.82 8.16
N CYS A 353 -12.82 32.12 7.01
CA CYS A 353 -12.29 33.02 5.99
C CYS A 353 -11.93 34.41 6.52
#